data_AF-A0A1S3D140-F1
#
_entry.id   AF-A0A1S3D140-F1
#
_cell.length_a   1.000
_cell.length_b   1.000
_cell.length_c   1.000
_cell.angle_alpha   90.00
_cell.angle_beta   90.00
_cell.angle_gamma   90.00
#
_symmetry.space_group_name_H-M   'P 1'
#
loop_
_entity.id
_entity.type
_entity.pdbx_description
1 polymer ?
#
loop_
_entity_poly.entity_id
_entity_poly.type
_entity_poly.pdbx_seq_one_letter_code
_entity_poly.pdbx_strand_id
1 'polypeptide(L)'
;MEEKQELIENLDGIPGTSIVKHIHVDVICQVVLEQVGDGGKQLKIEDIHRMRVAGTAILVKPPRAASAKLLRVENIGLDSLLNLLFLNQQSLLVFYPMDD
;
A
#
# COMPACT_ATOMS: atom_id res chain seq x y z
N MET A 1 -5.32 -11.27 -8.50
CA MET A 1 -6.40 -12.28 -8.49
C MET A 1 -7.37 -11.94 -7.37
N GLU A 2 -8.69 -12.09 -7.54
CA GLU A 2 -9.63 -11.84 -6.43
C GLU A 2 -9.65 -13.06 -5.50
N GLU A 3 -9.34 -12.83 -4.22
CA GLU A 3 -9.24 -13.87 -3.19
C GLU A 3 -10.54 -14.00 -2.39
N LYS A 4 -11.19 -12.87 -2.10
CA LYS A 4 -12.40 -12.81 -1.27
C LYS A 4 -13.22 -11.56 -1.60
N GLN A 5 -14.54 -11.68 -1.49
CA GLN A 5 -15.48 -10.56 -1.52
C GLN A 5 -16.41 -10.61 -0.31
N GLU A 6 -16.68 -9.45 0.29
CA GLU A 6 -17.59 -9.27 1.41
C GLU A 6 -18.58 -8.15 1.13
N LEU A 7 -19.81 -8.32 1.60
CA LEU A 7 -20.84 -7.29 1.59
C LEU A 7 -21.01 -6.81 3.03
N ILE A 8 -20.67 -5.56 3.30
CA ILE A 8 -20.71 -5.00 4.64
C ILE A 8 -21.77 -3.90 4.69
N GLU A 9 -22.76 -4.06 5.55
CA GLU A 9 -23.76 -3.03 5.81
C GLU A 9 -23.22 -1.95 6.73
N ASN A 10 -23.54 -0.70 6.44
CA ASN A 10 -23.26 0.45 7.30
C ASN A 10 -21.77 0.60 7.71
N LEU A 11 -20.85 0.20 6.81
CA LEU A 11 -19.41 0.30 7.02
C LEU A 11 -19.00 1.75 7.31
N ASP A 12 -18.24 1.95 8.40
CA ASP A 12 -17.80 3.27 8.89
C ASP A 12 -18.94 4.30 9.05
N GLY A 13 -20.15 3.82 9.37
CA GLY A 13 -21.33 4.66 9.54
C GLY A 13 -21.98 5.15 8.25
N ILE A 14 -21.54 4.67 7.08
CA ILE A 14 -22.11 5.05 5.77
C ILE A 14 -23.33 4.17 5.46
N PRO A 15 -24.56 4.71 5.38
CA PRO A 15 -25.76 3.92 5.16
C PRO A 15 -25.73 3.14 3.84
N GLY A 16 -26.05 1.84 3.91
CA GLY A 16 -26.15 0.94 2.76
C GLY A 16 -25.06 -0.13 2.72
N THR A 17 -25.00 -0.90 1.62
CA THR A 17 -24.07 -2.02 1.46
C THR A 17 -22.81 -1.61 0.71
N SER A 18 -21.67 -1.72 1.37
CA SER A 18 -20.34 -1.58 0.77
C SER A 18 -19.85 -2.94 0.29
N ILE A 19 -19.13 -2.96 -0.83
CA ILE A 19 -18.44 -4.15 -1.33
C ILE A 19 -16.98 -4.04 -0.93
N VAL A 20 -16.48 -5.00 -0.15
CA VAL A 20 -15.05 -5.11 0.17
C VAL A 20 -14.46 -6.27 -0.63
N LYS A 21 -13.34 -6.01 -1.30
CA LYS A 21 -12.60 -7.01 -2.08
C LYS A 21 -11.19 -7.15 -1.59
N HIS A 22 -10.74 -8.40 -1.51
CA HIS A 22 -9.37 -8.78 -1.24
C HIS A 22 -8.78 -9.24 -2.56
N ILE A 23 -7.87 -8.44 -3.12
CA ILE A 23 -7.28 -8.72 -4.42
C ILE A 23 -5.78 -8.91 -4.23
N HIS A 24 -5.28 -10.08 -4.60
CA HIS A 24 -3.85 -10.27 -4.72
C HIS A 24 -3.30 -9.36 -5.81
N VAL A 25 -2.37 -8.50 -5.43
CA VAL A 25 -1.66 -7.55 -6.27
C VAL A 25 -0.19 -7.94 -6.33
N ASP A 26 0.38 -7.76 -7.51
CA ASP A 26 1.79 -8.00 -7.78
C ASP A 26 2.23 -6.94 -8.80
N VAL A 27 2.86 -5.89 -8.30
CA VAL A 27 3.15 -4.67 -9.05
C VAL A 27 4.59 -4.24 -8.83
N ILE A 28 5.14 -3.49 -9.78
CA ILE A 28 6.44 -2.85 -9.62
C ILE A 28 6.19 -1.39 -9.23
N CYS A 29 6.61 -1.03 -8.02
CA CYS A 29 6.50 0.33 -7.49
C CYS A 29 7.87 1.03 -7.48
N GLN A 30 7.85 2.36 -7.53
CA GLN A 30 8.98 3.17 -7.13
C GLN A 30 8.84 3.49 -5.64
N VAL A 31 9.81 3.06 -4.85
CA VAL A 31 9.86 3.27 -3.41
C VAL A 31 10.94 4.29 -3.12
N VAL A 32 10.60 5.32 -2.34
CA VAL A 32 11.55 6.32 -1.86
C VAL A 32 11.78 6.07 -0.38
N LEU A 33 13.03 5.92 0.02
CA LEU A 33 13.40 5.72 1.42
C LEU A 33 13.83 7.06 2.03
N GLU A 34 13.09 7.55 3.01
CA GLU A 34 13.52 8.72 3.78
C GLU A 34 14.43 8.28 4.93
N GLN A 35 15.72 8.60 4.85
CA GLN A 35 16.68 8.41 5.95
C GLN A 35 16.50 9.56 6.96
N VAL A 36 16.02 9.28 8.17
CA VAL A 36 15.96 10.28 9.26
C VAL A 36 17.31 10.31 9.99
N GLY A 37 18.24 11.14 9.50
CA GLY A 37 19.51 11.47 10.16
C GLY A 37 19.53 12.89 10.74
N ASP A 38 20.41 13.13 11.72
CA ASP A 38 20.52 14.35 12.56
C ASP A 38 20.99 15.64 11.84
N GLY A 39 20.79 15.74 10.51
CA GLY A 39 21.38 16.82 9.72
C GLY A 39 20.71 17.02 8.38
N GLY A 40 19.48 17.54 8.39
CA GLY A 40 18.81 18.12 7.24
C GLY A 40 18.28 17.11 6.21
N LYS A 41 16.98 17.25 5.89
CA LYS A 41 16.30 16.45 4.86
C LYS A 41 16.83 16.79 3.48
N GLN A 42 17.56 15.87 2.85
CA GLN A 42 17.85 15.97 1.41
C GLN A 42 17.64 14.59 0.78
N LEU A 43 16.48 14.41 0.15
CA LEU A 43 16.14 13.25 -0.65
C LEU A 43 17.10 13.22 -1.85
N LYS A 44 17.97 12.21 -1.93
CA LYS A 44 18.81 12.04 -3.11
C LYS A 44 18.05 11.16 -4.11
N ILE A 45 18.19 11.47 -5.39
CA ILE A 45 17.58 10.69 -6.49
C ILE A 45 18.01 9.21 -6.45
N GLU A 46 19.15 8.92 -5.81
CA GLU A 46 19.68 7.57 -5.58
C GLU A 46 18.85 6.73 -4.59
N ASP A 47 17.95 7.35 -3.82
CA ASP A 47 17.09 6.67 -2.83
C ASP A 47 15.77 6.14 -3.45
N ILE A 48 15.61 6.24 -4.78
CA ILE A 48 14.45 5.71 -5.52
C ILE A 48 14.74 4.28 -5.98
N HIS A 49 14.13 3.31 -5.32
CA HIS A 49 14.25 1.90 -5.65
C HIS A 49 13.03 1.40 -6.41
N ARG A 50 13.24 0.78 -7.59
CA ARG A 50 12.20 0.00 -8.26
C ARG A 50 12.07 -1.35 -7.60
N MET A 51 10.88 -1.67 -7.13
CA MET A 51 10.64 -2.84 -6.30
C MET A 51 9.37 -3.57 -6.69
N ARG A 52 9.45 -4.90 -6.74
CA ARG A 52 8.25 -5.74 -6.83
C ARG A 52 7.60 -5.78 -5.46
N VAL A 53 6.33 -5.41 -5.42
CA VAL A 53 5.48 -5.41 -4.24
C VAL A 53 4.34 -6.39 -4.53
N ALA A 54 4.38 -7.54 -3.85
CA ALA A 54 3.31 -8.53 -3.91
C ALA A 54 2.55 -8.53 -2.58
N GLY A 55 1.24 -8.59 -2.59
CA GLY A 55 0.44 -8.58 -1.36
C GLY A 55 -1.06 -8.66 -1.63
N THR A 56 -1.86 -8.43 -0.60
CA THR A 56 -3.32 -8.44 -0.70
C THR A 56 -3.85 -7.02 -0.53
N ALA A 57 -4.31 -6.42 -1.61
CA ALA A 57 -4.99 -5.13 -1.60
C ALA A 57 -6.42 -5.29 -1.08
N ILE A 58 -6.77 -4.47 -0.10
CA ILE A 58 -8.12 -4.37 0.46
C ILE A 58 -8.78 -3.16 -0.17
N LEU A 59 -9.75 -3.38 -1.04
CA LEU A 59 -10.49 -2.32 -1.71
C LEU A 59 -11.92 -2.24 -1.17
N VAL A 60 -12.44 -1.03 -1.04
CA VAL A 60 -13.83 -0.78 -0.69
C VAL A 60 -14.54 -0.01 -1.79
N LYS A 61 -15.72 -0.48 -2.18
CA LYS A 61 -16.66 0.27 -3.01
C LYS A 61 -17.85 0.66 -2.14
N PRO A 62 -17.94 1.94 -1.71
CA PRO A 62 -19.08 2.42 -0.95
C PRO A 62 -20.39 2.30 -1.73
N PRO A 63 -21.55 2.37 -1.05
CA PRO A 63 -22.85 2.35 -1.70
C PRO A 63 -22.94 3.47 -2.74
N ARG A 64 -23.40 3.15 -3.95
CA ARG A 64 -23.59 4.10 -5.06
C ARG A 64 -22.30 4.76 -5.60
N ALA A 65 -21.12 4.38 -5.12
CA ALA A 65 -19.87 4.86 -5.68
C ALA A 65 -19.64 4.27 -7.09
N ALA A 66 -19.06 5.07 -8.00
CA ALA A 66 -18.69 4.58 -9.33
C ALA A 66 -17.44 3.68 -9.27
N SER A 67 -16.47 4.02 -8.42
CA SER A 67 -15.19 3.34 -8.26
C SER A 67 -14.97 2.82 -6.84
N ALA A 68 -14.11 1.81 -6.72
CA ALA A 68 -13.58 1.34 -5.45
C ALA A 68 -12.34 2.17 -5.06
N LYS A 69 -12.06 2.26 -3.77
CA LYS A 69 -10.86 2.88 -3.22
C LYS A 69 -9.99 1.83 -2.54
N LEU A 70 -8.68 1.95 -2.68
CA LEU A 70 -7.72 1.15 -1.92
C LEU A 70 -7.71 1.65 -0.47
N LEU A 71 -8.03 0.78 0.49
CA LEU A 71 -7.94 1.10 1.92
C LEU A 71 -6.54 0.85 2.45
N ARG A 72 -5.98 -0.33 2.13
CA ARG A 72 -4.65 -0.76 2.55
C ARG A 72 -4.18 -1.96 1.76
N VAL A 73 -2.90 -2.29 1.88
CA VAL A 73 -2.31 -3.53 1.38
C VAL A 73 -1.75 -4.31 2.56
N GLU A 74 -2.13 -5.58 2.66
CA GLU A 74 -1.69 -6.51 3.70
C GLU A 74 -0.76 -7.57 3.12
N ASN A 75 -0.03 -8.29 3.99
CA ASN A 75 0.83 -9.41 3.63
C ASN A 75 1.83 -9.08 2.51
N ILE A 76 2.46 -7.91 2.63
CA ILE A 76 3.38 -7.41 1.61
C ILE A 76 4.67 -8.25 1.64
N GLY A 77 4.92 -8.98 0.56
CA GLY A 77 6.23 -9.52 0.23
C GLY A 77 7.11 -8.41 -0.33
N LEU A 78 8.15 -8.05 0.42
CA LEU A 78 9.18 -7.11 -0.01
C LEU A 78 10.35 -7.86 -0.61
N ASP A 79 11.01 -7.27 -1.61
CA ASP A 79 12.27 -7.80 -2.14
C ASP A 79 13.35 -7.80 -1.05
N SER A 80 14.22 -8.81 -1.12
CA SER A 80 15.34 -9.12 -0.21
C SER A 80 16.17 -7.91 0.15
N LEU A 81 16.35 -6.97 -0.78
CA LEU A 81 17.16 -5.77 -0.61
C LEU A 81 16.56 -4.79 0.42
N LEU A 82 15.23 -4.69 0.50
CA LEU A 82 14.56 -3.81 1.46
C LEU A 82 14.43 -4.48 2.83
N ASN A 83 14.29 -5.81 2.87
CA ASN A 83 14.40 -6.55 4.12
C ASN A 83 15.75 -6.31 4.80
N LEU A 84 16.85 -6.24 4.04
CA LEU A 84 18.16 -5.88 4.59
C LEU A 84 18.21 -4.44 5.13
N LEU A 85 17.52 -3.49 4.51
CA LEU A 85 17.40 -2.11 5.00
C LEU A 85 16.62 -2.04 6.32
N PHE A 86 15.50 -2.77 6.44
CA PHE A 86 14.70 -2.83 7.67
C PHE A 86 15.40 -3.57 8.82
N LEU A 87 16.24 -4.56 8.52
CA LEU A 87 16.99 -5.29 9.55
C LEU A 87 18.05 -4.42 10.25
N ASN A 88 18.57 -3.40 9.56
CA ASN A 88 19.68 -2.59 10.04
C ASN A 88 19.26 -1.19 10.53
N GLN A 89 18.02 -0.75 10.28
CA GLN A 89 17.54 0.58 10.62
C GLN A 89 16.07 0.57 11.09
N GLN A 90 15.74 1.42 12.09
CA GLN A 90 14.34 1.71 12.44
C GLN A 90 13.72 2.57 11.32
N SER A 91 13.30 1.91 10.26
CA SER A 91 12.75 2.58 9.07
C SER A 91 11.23 2.39 8.99
N LEU A 92 10.54 3.42 8.53
CA LEU A 92 9.10 3.38 8.21
C LEU A 92 8.93 3.37 6.70
N LEU A 93 8.17 2.39 6.18
CA LEU A 93 7.77 2.38 4.77
C LEU A 93 6.43 3.09 4.62
N VAL A 94 6.40 4.19 3.87
CA VAL A 94 5.15 4.86 3.50
C VAL A 94 4.97 4.75 1.99
N PHE A 95 3.92 4.05 1.57
CA PHE A 95 3.54 3.98 0.16
C PHE A 95 2.68 5.20 -0.17
N TYR A 96 3.19 6.05 -1.06
CA TYR A 96 2.39 7.11 -1.66
C TYR A 96 1.83 6.59 -2.98
N PRO A 97 0.51 6.33 -3.09
CA PRO A 97 -0.09 6.12 -4.39
C PRO A 97 0.11 7.39 -5.22
N MET A 98 0.77 7.28 -6.36
CA MET A 98 0.85 8.36 -7.32
C MET A 98 -0.46 8.37 -8.09
N ASP A 99 -1.21 9.47 -8.00
CA ASP A 99 -2.32 9.72 -8.92
C ASP A 99 -1.71 10.09 -10.29
N ASP A 100 -2.11 9.39 -11.37
CA ASP A 100 -1.86 9.82 -12.76
C ASP A 100 -2.81 10.98 -13.13
#